data_AF-A0A2T7TJN7-F1
#
_entry.id   AF-A0A2T7TJN7-F1
#
_cell.length_a   1.000
_cell.length_b   1.000
_cell.length_c   1.000
_cell.angle_alpha   90.00
_cell.angle_beta   90.00
_cell.angle_gamma   90.00
#
_symmetry.space_group_name_H-M   'P 1'
#
loop_
_entity.id
_entity.type
_entity.pdbx_description
1 polymer ?
#
loop_
_entity_poly.entity_id
_entity_poly.type
_entity_poly.pdbx_seq_one_letter_code
_entity_poly.pdbx_strand_id
1 'polypeptide(L)'
;MKAFFSKFSKVDWVSFASCVALFALTLIPIFFDVSTTGGWLRAALISLVALTISTVVLAQISARESDKVLAGNVRTLQSLVSSAVDQNAVHEIPAGHIRHVLDEMLGSSKEWYFRGGSARWQRECVLPGLAQVTDRPVQYKVQVISPFESDLCDKYAVYRRKSRPDDERADPVRIQMELLAFIYAAVVWASRSKIVPHITLLHRFSPFRLDGNSESFLITVADPKCNGLRTKAGNWYHASLLDEFEFEAGYATPLTLPMEASDAEGVADVKQFFQRIRELNHDATVNWKEDYTDEEWGKIYDFAGTSNAESAGAI
;
A
#
# COMPACT_ATOMS: atom_id res chain seq x y z
N MET A 1 -34.60 36.84 13.60
CA MET A 1 -34.04 36.54 14.95
C MET A 1 -33.65 35.07 15.14
N LYS A 2 -34.55 34.08 14.92
CA LYS A 2 -34.22 32.64 15.03
C LYS A 2 -33.03 32.15 14.17
N ALA A 3 -32.91 32.64 12.93
CA ALA A 3 -31.82 32.27 12.02
C ALA A 3 -30.43 32.83 12.43
N PHE A 4 -30.40 33.85 13.28
CA PHE A 4 -29.15 34.46 13.77
C PHE A 4 -28.59 33.65 14.96
N PHE A 5 -29.48 33.24 15.88
CA PHE A 5 -29.10 32.49 17.08
C PHE A 5 -28.86 31.00 16.86
N SER A 6 -29.28 30.43 15.72
CA SER A 6 -29.08 29.00 15.42
C SER A 6 -27.61 28.63 15.15
N LYS A 7 -26.72 29.60 14.97
CA LYS A 7 -25.28 29.38 14.77
C LYS A 7 -24.44 29.57 16.03
N PHE A 8 -25.05 29.92 17.16
CA PHE A 8 -24.33 30.16 18.41
C PHE A 8 -23.93 28.83 19.05
N SER A 9 -22.62 28.66 19.30
CA SER A 9 -22.14 27.57 20.15
C SER A 9 -22.58 27.80 21.60
N LYS A 10 -22.49 26.76 22.46
CA LYS A 10 -22.78 26.89 23.90
C LYS A 10 -21.97 28.02 24.56
N VAL A 11 -20.76 28.30 24.07
CA VAL A 11 -19.88 29.35 24.59
C VAL A 11 -20.33 30.72 24.10
N ASP A 12 -20.74 30.86 22.84
CA ASP A 12 -21.27 32.13 22.32
C ASP A 12 -22.55 32.56 23.07
N TRP A 13 -23.35 31.59 23.51
CA TRP A 13 -24.51 31.84 24.37
C TRP A 13 -24.14 32.38 25.75
N VAL A 14 -23.06 31.89 26.36
CA VAL A 14 -22.55 32.37 27.65
C VAL A 14 -22.00 33.80 27.51
N SER A 15 -21.24 34.09 26.45
CA SER A 15 -20.74 35.46 26.21
C SER A 15 -21.88 36.44 25.92
N PHE A 16 -22.90 36.03 25.15
CA PHE A 16 -24.08 36.86 24.89
C PHE A 16 -24.89 37.14 26.16
N ALA A 17 -25.17 36.11 26.97
CA ALA A 17 -25.88 36.26 28.24
C ALA A 17 -25.12 37.16 29.21
N SER A 18 -23.80 37.04 29.27
CA SER A 18 -22.91 37.90 30.05
C SER A 18 -22.98 39.38 29.62
N CYS A 19 -22.96 39.66 28.32
CA CYS A 19 -23.12 41.03 27.80
C CYS A 19 -24.51 41.61 28.09
N VAL A 20 -25.57 40.80 27.98
CA VAL A 20 -26.94 41.21 28.33
C VAL A 20 -27.07 41.49 29.83
N ALA A 21 -26.47 40.66 30.68
CA ALA A 21 -26.46 40.85 32.13
C ALA A 21 -25.70 42.13 32.52
N LEU A 22 -24.53 42.38 31.91
CA LEU A 22 -23.77 43.61 32.04
C LEU A 22 -24.59 44.85 31.69
N PHE A 23 -25.24 44.83 30.52
CA PHE A 23 -26.08 45.93 30.04
C PHE A 23 -27.26 46.20 30.97
N ALA A 24 -27.94 45.15 31.43
CA ALA A 24 -29.01 45.26 32.41
C ALA A 24 -28.52 45.85 33.75
N LEU A 25 -27.38 45.38 34.25
CA LEU A 25 -26.75 45.88 35.48
C LEU A 25 -26.38 47.37 35.39
N THR A 26 -25.95 47.84 34.22
CA THR A 26 -25.66 49.27 33.99
C THR A 26 -26.90 50.16 33.90
N LEU A 27 -28.09 49.59 33.60
CA LEU A 27 -29.35 50.33 33.52
C LEU A 27 -30.05 50.47 34.88
N ILE A 28 -29.79 49.58 35.84
CA ILE A 28 -30.43 49.60 37.17
C ILE A 28 -30.31 50.95 37.89
N PRO A 29 -29.15 51.64 37.91
CA PRO A 29 -29.02 52.96 38.55
C PRO A 29 -29.82 54.08 37.87
N ILE A 30 -30.19 53.91 36.60
CA ILE A 30 -30.93 54.93 35.82
C ILE A 30 -32.42 54.90 36.19
N PHE A 31 -32.94 53.73 36.57
CA PHE A 31 -34.37 53.54 36.88
C PHE A 31 -34.71 53.57 38.37
N PHE A 32 -33.71 53.43 39.27
CA PHE A 32 -33.93 53.45 40.71
C PHE A 32 -33.19 54.63 41.35
N ASP A 33 -33.95 55.59 41.88
CA ASP A 33 -33.43 56.78 42.57
C ASP A 33 -32.48 56.37 43.72
N VAL A 34 -31.21 56.75 43.61
CA VAL A 34 -30.08 56.32 44.45
C VAL A 34 -29.99 57.14 45.75
N SER A 35 -31.03 57.91 46.10
CA SER A 35 -31.05 58.88 47.21
C SER A 35 -31.11 58.29 48.63
N THR A 36 -31.02 56.98 48.81
CA THR A 36 -31.00 56.33 50.14
C THR A 36 -29.59 55.91 50.58
N THR A 37 -29.35 55.95 51.89
CA THR A 37 -28.07 55.80 52.62
C THR A 37 -27.27 54.50 52.38
N GLY A 38 -27.68 53.66 51.41
CA GLY A 38 -26.98 52.44 50.95
C GLY A 38 -26.71 52.38 49.44
N GLY A 39 -26.95 53.46 48.67
CA GLY A 39 -26.79 53.50 47.22
C GLY A 39 -25.37 53.28 46.71
N TRP A 40 -24.37 53.78 47.43
CA TRP A 40 -22.95 53.65 47.04
C TRP A 40 -22.45 52.19 47.08
N LEU A 41 -22.92 51.39 48.04
CA LEU A 41 -22.56 49.98 48.17
C LEU A 41 -23.10 49.14 47.00
N ARG A 42 -24.31 49.47 46.53
CA ARG A 42 -24.93 48.82 45.37
C ARG A 42 -24.19 49.18 44.08
N ALA A 43 -23.79 50.44 43.91
CA ALA A 43 -23.00 50.85 42.77
C ALA A 43 -21.63 50.16 42.73
N ALA A 44 -20.98 50.00 43.88
CA ALA A 44 -19.72 49.28 44.01
C ALA A 44 -19.85 47.78 43.65
N LEU A 45 -20.90 47.11 44.15
CA LEU A 45 -21.21 45.71 43.82
C LEU A 45 -21.49 45.51 42.32
N ILE A 46 -22.28 46.40 41.72
CA ILE A 46 -22.58 46.36 40.28
C ILE A 46 -21.31 46.51 39.46
N SER A 47 -20.42 47.43 39.85
CA SER A 47 -19.15 47.69 39.16
C SER A 47 -18.19 46.51 39.28
N LEU A 48 -18.14 45.85 40.45
CA LEU A 48 -17.33 44.66 40.68
C LEU A 48 -17.80 43.49 39.81
N VAL A 49 -19.12 43.24 39.78
CA VAL A 49 -19.72 42.20 38.92
C VAL A 49 -19.43 42.51 37.46
N ALA A 50 -19.58 43.77 37.04
CA ALA A 50 -19.30 44.16 35.67
C ALA A 50 -17.83 43.93 35.28
N LEU A 51 -16.89 44.27 36.16
CA LEU A 51 -15.47 44.04 35.94
C LEU A 51 -15.15 42.55 35.78
N THR A 52 -15.70 41.70 36.66
CA THR A 52 -15.47 40.24 36.60
C THR A 52 -16.04 39.60 35.34
N ILE A 53 -17.20 40.04 34.88
CA ILE A 53 -17.78 39.53 33.62
C ILE A 53 -16.92 39.98 32.43
N SER A 54 -16.47 41.23 32.44
CA SER A 54 -15.65 41.77 31.34
C SER A 54 -14.29 41.07 31.24
N THR A 55 -13.65 40.74 32.37
CA THR A 55 -12.38 39.99 32.38
C THR A 55 -12.57 38.56 31.89
N VAL A 56 -13.66 37.89 32.27
CA VAL A 56 -13.99 36.53 31.78
C VAL A 56 -14.21 36.53 30.26
N VAL A 57 -14.94 37.51 29.74
CA VAL A 57 -15.18 37.62 28.28
C VAL A 57 -13.88 37.89 27.51
N LEU A 58 -13.05 38.81 28.00
CA LEU A 58 -11.74 39.09 27.39
C LEU A 58 -10.82 37.86 27.40
N ALA A 59 -10.79 37.12 28.51
CA ALA A 59 -10.01 35.88 28.61
C ALA A 59 -10.49 34.81 27.63
N GLN A 60 -11.81 34.67 27.43
CA GLN A 60 -12.37 33.72 26.46
C GLN A 60 -12.08 34.09 25.01
N ILE A 61 -12.12 35.38 24.67
CA ILE A 61 -11.78 35.87 23.32
C ILE A 61 -10.30 35.62 23.02
N SER A 62 -9.42 35.98 23.97
CA SER A 62 -7.98 35.72 23.89
C SER A 62 -7.67 34.23 23.69
N ALA A 63 -8.29 33.34 24.46
CA ALA A 63 -8.11 31.91 24.31
C ALA A 63 -8.52 31.40 22.91
N ARG A 64 -9.63 31.91 22.38
CA ARG A 64 -10.15 31.53 21.05
C ARG A 64 -9.24 32.00 19.91
N GLU A 65 -8.60 33.15 20.07
CA GLU A 65 -7.65 33.68 19.09
C GLU A 65 -6.34 32.89 19.11
N SER A 66 -5.83 32.55 20.32
CA SER A 66 -4.69 31.65 20.48
C SER A 66 -4.94 30.24 19.92
N ASP A 67 -6.12 29.66 20.15
CA ASP A 67 -6.47 28.33 19.62
C ASP A 67 -6.55 28.31 18.10
N LYS A 68 -7.06 29.38 17.48
CA LYS A 68 -7.11 29.50 16.01
C LYS A 68 -5.70 29.60 15.41
N VAL A 69 -4.83 30.40 16.02
CA VAL A 69 -3.43 30.53 15.59
C VAL A 69 -2.68 29.21 15.78
N LEU A 70 -2.89 28.53 16.91
CA LEU A 70 -2.28 27.23 17.19
C LEU A 70 -2.76 26.17 16.19
N ALA A 71 -4.08 26.08 15.92
CA ALA A 71 -4.63 25.15 14.94
C ALA A 71 -4.14 25.44 13.51
N GLY A 72 -3.99 26.72 13.15
CA GLY A 72 -3.40 27.14 11.88
C GLY A 72 -1.94 26.70 11.76
N ASN A 73 -1.13 26.98 12.79
CA ASN A 73 0.27 26.61 12.83
C ASN A 73 0.48 25.09 12.83
N VAL A 74 -0.36 24.32 13.53
CA VAL A 74 -0.32 22.86 13.53
C VAL A 74 -0.61 22.31 12.14
N ARG A 75 -1.61 22.85 11.41
CA ARG A 75 -1.89 22.42 10.03
C ARG A 75 -0.75 22.77 9.08
N THR A 76 -0.17 23.96 9.21
CA THR A 76 0.98 24.37 8.42
C THR A 76 2.18 23.47 8.70
N LEU A 77 2.51 23.22 9.97
CA LEU A 77 3.56 22.29 10.37
C LEU A 77 3.28 20.87 9.86
N GLN A 78 2.05 20.38 9.96
CA GLN A 78 1.66 19.07 9.45
C GLN A 78 1.86 19.00 7.93
N SER A 79 1.49 20.05 7.18
CA SER A 79 1.70 20.10 5.73
C SER A 79 3.18 20.18 5.34
N LEU A 80 4.00 20.93 6.08
CA LEU A 80 5.43 21.06 5.85
C LEU A 80 6.19 19.78 6.23
N VAL A 81 5.83 19.17 7.36
CA VAL A 81 6.35 17.86 7.78
C VAL A 81 5.92 16.80 6.78
N SER A 82 4.65 16.71 6.39
CA SER A 82 4.21 15.76 5.36
C SER A 82 4.91 15.99 4.03
N SER A 83 5.09 17.24 3.59
CA SER A 83 5.82 17.54 2.34
C SER A 83 7.31 17.24 2.40
N ALA A 84 7.96 17.45 3.55
CA ALA A 84 9.39 17.19 3.73
C ALA A 84 9.68 15.70 4.01
N VAL A 85 8.76 15.01 4.69
CA VAL A 85 8.81 13.58 4.97
C VAL A 85 8.45 12.79 3.71
N ASP A 86 7.39 13.13 2.98
CA ASP A 86 6.95 12.35 1.80
C ASP A 86 7.95 12.36 0.64
N GLN A 87 8.77 13.40 0.50
CA GLN A 87 9.73 13.47 -0.62
C GLN A 87 10.94 12.54 -0.45
N ASN A 88 11.33 12.20 0.79
CA ASN A 88 12.56 11.44 1.05
C ASN A 88 12.41 10.28 2.04
N ALA A 89 11.24 10.09 2.66
CA ALA A 89 11.05 9.01 3.63
C ALA A 89 10.62 7.71 2.97
N VAL A 90 11.14 6.63 3.52
CA VAL A 90 10.61 5.28 3.35
C VAL A 90 9.59 5.09 4.46
N HIS A 91 8.37 4.71 4.12
CA HIS A 91 7.28 4.59 5.07
C HIS A 91 7.06 3.14 5.46
N GLU A 92 6.99 2.87 6.76
CA GLU A 92 6.55 1.57 7.24
C GLU A 92 5.04 1.40 6.99
N ILE A 93 4.66 0.28 6.41
CA ILE A 93 3.28 -0.11 6.14
C ILE A 93 2.90 -1.25 7.06
N PRO A 94 1.87 -1.08 7.93
CA PRO A 94 1.42 -2.16 8.78
C PRO A 94 1.03 -3.41 8.00
N ALA A 95 1.35 -4.60 8.51
CA ALA A 95 1.11 -5.89 7.87
C ALA A 95 -0.31 -6.04 7.26
N GLY A 96 -1.35 -5.64 8.00
CA GLY A 96 -2.75 -5.72 7.56
C GLY A 96 -3.12 -4.77 6.40
N HIS A 97 -2.30 -3.77 6.10
CA HIS A 97 -2.54 -2.79 5.03
C HIS A 97 -1.72 -3.07 3.76
N ILE A 98 -0.74 -3.98 3.81
CA ILE A 98 0.12 -4.36 2.67
C ILE A 98 -0.73 -4.70 1.44
N ARG A 99 -1.78 -5.51 1.62
CA ARG A 99 -2.62 -5.94 0.50
C ARG A 99 -3.35 -4.76 -0.17
N HIS A 100 -3.90 -3.86 0.62
CA HIS A 100 -4.59 -2.67 0.11
C HIS A 100 -3.66 -1.78 -0.71
N VAL A 101 -2.43 -1.56 -0.23
CA VAL A 101 -1.40 -0.80 -0.95
C VAL A 101 -1.03 -1.47 -2.28
N LEU A 102 -0.88 -2.80 -2.27
CA LEU A 102 -0.58 -3.55 -3.49
C LEU A 102 -1.71 -3.48 -4.52
N ASP A 103 -2.97 -3.58 -4.09
CA ASP A 103 -4.13 -3.45 -4.99
C ASP A 103 -4.26 -2.02 -5.56
N GLU A 104 -3.98 -0.99 -4.75
CA GLU A 104 -3.89 0.42 -5.19
C GLU A 104 -2.83 0.58 -6.29
N MET A 105 -1.63 0.05 -6.06
CA MET A 105 -0.52 0.09 -7.02
C MET A 105 -0.87 -0.63 -8.32
N LEU A 106 -1.51 -1.80 -8.23
CA LEU A 106 -1.88 -2.61 -9.39
C LEU A 106 -2.83 -1.87 -10.34
N GLY A 107 -3.85 -1.19 -9.79
CA GLY A 107 -4.91 -0.54 -10.57
C GLY A 107 -4.45 0.59 -11.50
N SER A 108 -3.34 1.27 -11.19
CA SER A 108 -2.79 2.38 -12.00
C SER A 108 -1.57 1.99 -12.84
N SER A 109 -1.12 0.73 -12.75
CA SER A 109 0.18 0.34 -13.28
C SER A 109 0.24 0.36 -14.82
N LYS A 110 1.33 0.94 -15.35
CA LYS A 110 1.76 0.80 -16.75
C LYS A 110 2.89 -0.23 -16.88
N GLU A 111 3.58 -0.44 -15.78
CA GLU A 111 4.63 -1.42 -15.61
C GLU A 111 4.55 -1.98 -14.21
N TRP A 112 4.94 -3.23 -14.05
CA TRP A 112 4.95 -3.93 -12.79
C TRP A 112 6.28 -4.64 -12.61
N TYR A 113 6.84 -4.51 -11.41
CA TYR A 113 8.10 -5.07 -11.00
C TYR A 113 7.85 -6.05 -9.86
N PHE A 114 8.43 -7.25 -9.96
CA PHE A 114 8.42 -8.21 -8.88
C PHE A 114 9.79 -8.85 -8.70
N ARG A 115 10.29 -8.91 -7.46
CA ARG A 115 11.43 -9.74 -7.05
C ARG A 115 11.01 -10.62 -5.88
N GLY A 116 11.03 -11.93 -6.03
CA GLY A 116 10.62 -12.82 -4.94
C GLY A 116 10.77 -14.31 -5.23
N GLY A 117 10.25 -15.13 -4.31
CA GLY A 117 10.62 -16.55 -4.25
C GLY A 117 9.68 -17.57 -4.90
N SER A 118 8.34 -17.47 -4.77
CA SER A 118 7.42 -18.46 -5.38
C SER A 118 6.35 -17.87 -6.30
N ALA A 119 6.36 -16.54 -6.46
CA ALA A 119 5.47 -15.78 -7.35
C ALA A 119 3.97 -16.11 -7.25
N ARG A 120 3.50 -16.66 -6.12
CA ARG A 120 2.11 -17.11 -5.98
C ARG A 120 1.11 -15.97 -6.16
N TRP A 121 1.30 -14.87 -5.44
CA TRP A 121 0.44 -13.70 -5.55
C TRP A 121 0.44 -13.10 -6.97
N GLN A 122 1.55 -13.28 -7.69
CA GLN A 122 1.65 -12.86 -9.08
C GLN A 122 0.68 -13.64 -9.98
N ARG A 123 0.64 -14.98 -9.83
CA ARG A 123 -0.30 -15.84 -10.59
C ARG A 123 -1.76 -15.61 -10.20
N GLU A 124 -2.02 -15.54 -8.90
CA GLU A 124 -3.39 -15.52 -8.37
C GLU A 124 -4.06 -14.15 -8.48
N CYS A 125 -3.30 -13.06 -8.56
CA CYS A 125 -3.86 -11.70 -8.48
C CYS A 125 -3.26 -10.74 -9.51
N VAL A 126 -1.93 -10.64 -9.60
CA VAL A 126 -1.29 -9.60 -10.44
C VAL A 126 -1.53 -9.86 -11.93
N LEU A 127 -1.19 -11.05 -12.43
CA LEU A 127 -1.40 -11.40 -13.84
C LEU A 127 -2.87 -11.25 -14.28
N PRO A 128 -3.86 -11.81 -13.54
CA PRO A 128 -5.27 -11.56 -13.83
C PRO A 128 -5.66 -10.08 -13.81
N GLY A 129 -5.14 -9.31 -12.84
CA GLY A 129 -5.43 -7.88 -12.72
C GLY A 129 -4.85 -7.05 -13.86
N LEU A 130 -3.60 -7.32 -14.25
CA LEU A 130 -2.95 -6.66 -15.38
C LEU A 130 -3.60 -7.03 -16.72
N ALA A 131 -4.14 -8.23 -16.85
CA ALA A 131 -4.79 -8.68 -18.07
C ALA A 131 -6.09 -7.92 -18.39
N GLN A 132 -6.69 -7.26 -17.39
CA GLN A 132 -7.84 -6.37 -17.58
C GLN A 132 -7.46 -5.06 -18.30
N VAL A 133 -6.17 -4.72 -18.37
CA VAL A 133 -5.67 -3.55 -19.08
C VAL A 133 -5.62 -3.83 -20.58
N THR A 134 -6.62 -3.34 -21.31
CA THR A 134 -6.80 -3.61 -22.75
C THR A 134 -6.47 -2.42 -23.65
N ASP A 135 -6.25 -1.23 -23.10
CA ASP A 135 -5.98 0.00 -23.87
C ASP A 135 -4.50 0.11 -24.30
N ARG A 136 -3.57 -0.46 -23.54
CA ARG A 136 -2.12 -0.32 -23.75
C ARG A 136 -1.33 -1.57 -23.36
N PRO A 137 -0.09 -1.75 -23.86
CA PRO A 137 0.85 -2.72 -23.33
C PRO A 137 1.21 -2.44 -21.87
N VAL A 138 1.37 -3.51 -21.08
CA VAL A 138 1.83 -3.45 -19.69
C VAL A 138 3.15 -4.20 -19.57
N GLN A 139 4.22 -3.50 -19.19
CA GLN A 139 5.53 -4.16 -18.97
C GLN A 139 5.49 -4.94 -17.66
N TYR A 140 5.78 -6.23 -17.71
CA TYR A 140 5.73 -7.10 -16.54
C TYR A 140 7.13 -7.69 -16.30
N LYS A 141 7.92 -7.03 -15.45
CA LYS A 141 9.32 -7.36 -15.19
C LYS A 141 9.46 -8.13 -13.89
N VAL A 142 9.96 -9.35 -13.97
CA VAL A 142 10.00 -10.28 -12.85
C VAL A 142 11.34 -10.93 -12.68
N GLN A 143 11.78 -10.97 -11.43
CA GLN A 143 12.97 -11.66 -10.97
C GLN A 143 12.58 -12.71 -9.93
N VAL A 144 12.74 -13.98 -10.28
CA VAL A 144 12.42 -15.12 -9.41
C VAL A 144 13.61 -16.04 -9.31
N ILE A 145 13.71 -16.79 -8.21
CA ILE A 145 14.74 -17.83 -8.11
C ILE A 145 14.57 -18.87 -9.23
N SER A 146 15.68 -19.40 -9.74
CA SER A 146 15.65 -20.39 -10.80
C SER A 146 14.95 -21.68 -10.35
N PRO A 147 13.84 -22.12 -11.00
CA PRO A 147 13.26 -23.43 -10.75
C PRO A 147 14.11 -24.57 -11.33
N PHE A 148 15.13 -24.26 -12.12
CA PHE A 148 16.02 -25.26 -12.72
C PHE A 148 17.22 -25.59 -11.81
N GLU A 149 17.28 -24.97 -10.62
CA GLU A 149 18.29 -25.19 -9.59
C GLU A 149 17.62 -25.72 -8.31
N SER A 150 17.57 -27.05 -8.17
CA SER A 150 16.98 -27.73 -7.01
C SER A 150 17.57 -27.26 -5.69
N ASP A 151 18.91 -27.12 -5.62
CA ASP A 151 19.62 -26.65 -4.43
C ASP A 151 19.18 -25.26 -3.97
N LEU A 152 18.80 -24.39 -4.92
CA LEU A 152 18.32 -23.04 -4.61
C LEU A 152 16.89 -23.09 -4.05
N CYS A 153 16.04 -23.95 -4.60
CA CYS A 153 14.70 -24.22 -4.08
C CYS A 153 14.75 -24.81 -2.68
N ASP A 154 15.68 -25.74 -2.41
CA ASP A 154 15.93 -26.32 -1.09
C ASP A 154 16.31 -25.26 -0.06
N LYS A 155 17.30 -24.42 -0.39
CA LYS A 155 17.74 -23.32 0.48
C LYS A 155 16.60 -22.35 0.76
N TYR A 156 15.79 -22.03 -0.25
CA TYR A 156 14.63 -21.16 -0.08
C TYR A 156 13.55 -21.78 0.81
N ALA A 157 13.29 -23.08 0.68
CA ALA A 157 12.36 -23.82 1.53
C ALA A 157 12.82 -23.82 3.00
N VAL A 158 14.11 -24.06 3.26
CA VAL A 158 14.71 -23.98 4.60
C VAL A 158 14.54 -22.58 5.20
N TYR A 159 14.80 -21.53 4.42
CA TYR A 159 14.58 -20.15 4.86
C TYR A 159 13.09 -19.90 5.20
N ARG A 160 12.16 -20.32 4.35
CA ARG A 160 10.72 -20.17 4.61
C ARG A 160 10.28 -20.89 5.88
N ARG A 161 10.73 -22.12 6.12
CA ARG A 161 10.45 -22.86 7.37
C ARG A 161 10.98 -22.12 8.60
N LYS A 162 12.16 -21.50 8.49
CA LYS A 162 12.70 -20.68 9.59
C LYS A 162 11.83 -19.46 9.89
N SER A 163 11.32 -18.78 8.87
CA SER A 163 10.44 -17.61 9.04
C SER A 163 9.01 -18.00 9.43
N ARG A 164 8.54 -19.17 9.00
CA ARG A 164 7.19 -19.70 9.25
C ARG A 164 7.28 -21.23 9.47
N PRO A 165 7.48 -21.69 10.72
CA PRO A 165 7.67 -23.12 11.01
C PRO A 165 6.51 -24.01 10.54
N ASP A 166 5.28 -23.50 10.60
CA ASP A 166 4.06 -24.23 10.23
C ASP A 166 3.64 -24.03 8.76
N ASP A 167 4.49 -23.43 7.92
CA ASP A 167 4.17 -23.22 6.50
C ASP A 167 4.42 -24.50 5.71
N GLU A 168 3.39 -25.32 5.52
CA GLU A 168 3.40 -26.53 4.67
C GLU A 168 3.85 -26.25 3.23
N ARG A 169 3.81 -24.97 2.80
CA ARG A 169 4.29 -24.56 1.47
C ARG A 169 5.80 -24.37 1.42
N ALA A 170 6.50 -24.50 2.53
CA ALA A 170 7.95 -24.44 2.60
C ALA A 170 8.57 -25.81 2.30
N ASP A 171 8.11 -26.39 1.19
CA ASP A 171 8.57 -27.64 0.59
C ASP A 171 9.31 -27.31 -0.72
N PRO A 172 10.54 -27.84 -0.94
CA PRO A 172 11.33 -27.50 -2.11
C PRO A 172 10.67 -27.87 -3.44
N VAL A 173 10.10 -29.07 -3.55
CA VAL A 173 9.46 -29.58 -4.77
C VAL A 173 8.23 -28.73 -5.10
N ARG A 174 7.42 -28.40 -4.09
CA ARG A 174 6.30 -27.48 -4.25
C ARG A 174 6.74 -26.09 -4.70
N ILE A 175 7.80 -25.53 -4.12
CA ILE A 175 8.32 -24.21 -4.51
C ILE A 175 8.72 -24.22 -5.99
N GLN A 176 9.41 -25.27 -6.43
CA GLN A 176 9.82 -25.44 -7.82
C GLN A 176 8.61 -25.53 -8.75
N MET A 177 7.62 -26.36 -8.42
CA MET A 177 6.37 -26.45 -9.19
C MET A 177 5.60 -25.11 -9.21
N GLU A 178 5.56 -24.35 -8.11
CA GLU A 178 4.95 -23.02 -8.08
C GLU A 178 5.67 -22.03 -9.01
N LEU A 179 7.01 -22.11 -9.09
CA LEU A 179 7.81 -21.28 -10.00
C LEU A 179 7.61 -21.65 -11.47
N LEU A 180 7.59 -22.94 -11.79
CA LEU A 180 7.27 -23.43 -13.13
C LEU A 180 5.85 -22.99 -13.53
N ALA A 181 4.87 -23.18 -12.65
CA ALA A 181 3.50 -22.73 -12.87
C ALA A 181 3.42 -21.22 -13.13
N PHE A 182 4.31 -20.43 -12.52
CA PHE A 182 4.36 -18.98 -12.75
C PHE A 182 4.89 -18.63 -14.13
N ILE A 183 5.98 -19.26 -14.57
CA ILE A 183 6.53 -19.04 -15.90
C ILE A 183 5.49 -19.38 -16.96
N TYR A 184 4.81 -20.51 -16.82
CA TYR A 184 3.73 -20.92 -17.73
C TYR A 184 2.55 -19.93 -17.70
N ALA A 185 2.04 -19.59 -16.50
CA ALA A 185 0.93 -18.66 -16.35
C ALA A 185 1.22 -17.29 -16.97
N ALA A 186 2.44 -16.77 -16.81
CA ALA A 186 2.83 -15.48 -17.37
C ALA A 186 2.69 -15.44 -18.90
N VAL A 187 3.07 -16.51 -19.60
CA VAL A 187 2.96 -16.58 -21.07
C VAL A 187 1.52 -16.84 -21.52
N VAL A 188 0.76 -17.68 -20.81
CA VAL A 188 -0.67 -17.87 -21.09
C VAL A 188 -1.44 -16.55 -20.95
N TRP A 189 -1.22 -15.81 -19.86
CA TRP A 189 -1.84 -14.50 -19.67
C TRP A 189 -1.38 -13.49 -20.72
N ALA A 190 -0.11 -13.48 -21.11
CA ALA A 190 0.39 -12.62 -22.18
C ALA A 190 -0.26 -12.95 -23.54
N SER A 191 -0.53 -14.22 -23.82
CA SER A 191 -1.14 -14.68 -25.09
C SER A 191 -2.58 -14.17 -25.27
N ARG A 192 -3.28 -13.87 -24.16
CA ARG A 192 -4.67 -13.38 -24.16
C ARG A 192 -4.84 -11.92 -23.76
N SER A 193 -3.75 -11.17 -23.58
CA SER A 193 -3.80 -9.79 -23.10
C SER A 193 -2.69 -8.93 -23.72
N LYS A 194 -2.51 -7.72 -23.19
CA LYS A 194 -1.42 -6.82 -23.60
C LYS A 194 -0.23 -6.84 -22.64
N ILE A 195 -0.13 -7.86 -21.78
CA ILE A 195 1.02 -8.03 -20.88
C ILE A 195 2.26 -8.39 -21.72
N VAL A 196 3.38 -7.73 -21.42
CA VAL A 196 4.69 -8.02 -22.01
C VAL A 196 5.59 -8.56 -20.90
N PRO A 197 5.69 -9.90 -20.75
CA PRO A 197 6.44 -10.51 -19.67
C PRO A 197 7.95 -10.51 -19.95
N HIS A 198 8.73 -10.10 -18.95
CA HIS A 198 10.19 -10.23 -18.90
C HIS A 198 10.52 -10.99 -17.63
N ILE A 199 10.95 -12.25 -17.76
CA ILE A 199 11.26 -13.11 -16.62
C ILE A 199 12.77 -13.34 -16.57
N THR A 200 13.35 -13.05 -15.42
CA THR A 200 14.76 -13.27 -15.12
C THR A 200 14.90 -14.25 -13.96
N LEU A 201 15.76 -15.25 -14.13
CA LEU A 201 16.06 -16.27 -13.13
C LEU A 201 17.27 -15.88 -12.30
N LEU A 202 17.04 -15.73 -11.00
CA LEU A 202 18.06 -15.44 -10.01
C LEU A 202 18.76 -16.74 -9.56
N HIS A 203 20.08 -16.66 -9.41
CA HIS A 203 20.93 -17.73 -8.85
C HIS A 203 21.13 -17.60 -7.33
N ARG A 204 20.40 -16.67 -6.71
CA ARG A 204 20.39 -16.39 -5.28
C ARG A 204 19.01 -15.90 -4.86
N PHE A 205 18.64 -16.08 -3.60
CA PHE A 205 17.41 -15.53 -3.06
C PHE A 205 17.69 -14.34 -2.13
N SER A 206 16.77 -13.38 -2.12
CA SER A 206 16.73 -12.33 -1.12
C SER A 206 15.64 -12.63 -0.09
N PRO A 207 15.89 -12.42 1.21
CA PRO A 207 14.85 -12.38 2.23
C PRO A 207 13.80 -11.29 1.97
N PHE A 208 14.18 -10.22 1.27
CA PHE A 208 13.29 -9.15 0.85
C PHE A 208 12.60 -9.52 -0.46
N ARG A 209 11.29 -9.28 -0.48
CA ARG A 209 10.44 -9.32 -1.67
C ARG A 209 10.16 -7.89 -2.09
N LEU A 210 10.24 -7.63 -3.39
CA LEU A 210 9.90 -6.35 -3.99
C LEU A 210 8.66 -6.54 -4.84
N ASP A 211 7.66 -5.70 -4.64
CA ASP A 211 6.48 -5.58 -5.47
C ASP A 211 6.31 -4.10 -5.80
N GLY A 212 6.16 -3.74 -7.06
CA GLY A 212 6.26 -2.34 -7.44
C GLY A 212 5.74 -1.99 -8.83
N ASN A 213 5.69 -0.69 -9.08
CA ASN A 213 5.47 -0.08 -10.37
C ASN A 213 6.40 1.15 -10.50
N SER A 214 6.27 1.91 -11.59
CA SER A 214 7.07 3.13 -11.84
C SER A 214 6.94 4.20 -10.74
N GLU A 215 5.89 4.15 -9.91
CA GLU A 215 5.55 5.19 -8.93
C GLU A 215 5.85 4.78 -7.49
N SER A 216 5.92 3.47 -7.20
CA SER A 216 6.06 2.98 -5.82
C SER A 216 6.65 1.57 -5.78
N PHE A 217 7.50 1.31 -4.80
CA PHE A 217 7.90 -0.06 -4.43
C PHE A 217 7.42 -0.36 -3.01
N LEU A 218 7.00 -1.60 -2.80
CA LEU A 218 6.73 -2.19 -1.51
C LEU A 218 7.73 -3.32 -1.26
N ILE A 219 8.46 -3.20 -0.16
CA ILE A 219 9.40 -4.20 0.32
C ILE A 219 8.72 -4.99 1.43
N THR A 220 8.65 -6.31 1.28
CA THR A 220 8.08 -7.22 2.28
C THR A 220 9.03 -8.37 2.58
N VAL A 221 8.71 -9.15 3.61
CA VAL A 221 9.46 -10.36 3.99
C VAL A 221 8.57 -11.59 3.94
N ALA A 222 9.14 -12.76 4.19
CA ALA A 222 8.39 -14.01 4.15
C ALA A 222 7.25 -14.06 5.18
N ASP A 223 7.40 -13.58 6.42
CA ASP A 223 6.38 -13.59 7.48
C ASP A 223 5.26 -12.55 7.20
N PRO A 224 3.96 -12.91 7.16
CA PRO A 224 2.91 -11.95 6.79
C PRO A 224 2.51 -11.07 7.97
N LYS A 225 3.06 -11.31 9.18
CA LYS A 225 2.80 -10.51 10.37
C LYS A 225 3.76 -9.33 10.47
N CYS A 226 4.84 -9.34 9.70
CA CYS A 226 5.79 -8.24 9.65
C CYS A 226 5.24 -7.08 8.81
N ASN A 227 5.54 -5.86 9.26
CA ASN A 227 5.29 -4.66 8.48
C ASN A 227 6.17 -4.64 7.21
N GLY A 228 5.71 -3.94 6.19
CA GLY A 228 6.46 -3.68 4.95
C GLY A 228 7.05 -2.28 4.93
N LEU A 229 7.87 -1.99 3.92
CA LEU A 229 8.39 -0.65 3.66
C LEU A 229 7.92 -0.18 2.28
N ARG A 230 7.29 0.99 2.19
CA ARG A 230 6.86 1.61 0.94
C ARG A 230 7.76 2.78 0.59
N THR A 231 8.14 2.86 -0.68
CA THR A 231 8.83 3.99 -1.29
C THR A 231 7.95 4.59 -2.37
N LYS A 232 8.19 5.85 -2.74
CA LYS A 232 7.48 6.54 -3.83
C LYS A 232 8.49 7.19 -4.78
N ALA A 233 8.12 7.32 -6.04
CA ALA A 233 8.88 8.06 -7.03
C ALA A 233 9.17 9.49 -6.56
N GLY A 234 10.36 9.98 -6.87
CA GLY A 234 10.90 11.24 -6.33
C GLY A 234 11.82 11.04 -5.12
N ASN A 235 11.76 9.90 -4.43
CA ASN A 235 12.69 9.52 -3.36
C ASN A 235 13.96 8.86 -3.95
N TRP A 236 15.15 9.23 -3.46
CA TRP A 236 16.43 8.61 -3.86
C TRP A 236 16.42 7.09 -3.68
N TYR A 237 15.81 6.57 -2.61
CA TYR A 237 15.78 5.15 -2.31
C TYR A 237 14.88 4.38 -3.28
N HIS A 238 13.80 5.01 -3.77
CA HIS A 238 13.00 4.43 -4.85
C HIS A 238 13.82 4.29 -6.12
N ALA A 239 14.55 5.35 -6.51
CA ALA A 239 15.42 5.31 -7.68
C ALA A 239 16.52 4.24 -7.53
N SER A 240 17.18 4.17 -6.36
CA SER A 240 18.20 3.14 -6.09
C SER A 240 17.64 1.71 -6.11
N LEU A 241 16.39 1.48 -5.68
CA LEU A 241 15.76 0.17 -5.79
C LEU A 241 15.48 -0.22 -7.24
N LEU A 242 15.07 0.74 -8.07
CA LEU A 242 14.89 0.51 -9.50
C LEU A 242 16.23 0.20 -10.18
N ASP A 243 17.27 0.96 -9.86
CA ASP A 243 18.63 0.72 -10.36
C ASP A 243 19.14 -0.67 -9.93
N GLU A 244 18.98 -1.04 -8.66
CA GLU A 244 19.32 -2.37 -8.14
C GLU A 244 18.47 -3.48 -8.79
N PHE A 245 17.22 -3.18 -9.14
CA PHE A 245 16.35 -4.09 -9.89
C PHE A 245 16.97 -4.38 -11.26
N GLU A 246 17.22 -3.35 -12.05
CA GLU A 246 17.77 -3.48 -13.40
C GLU A 246 19.22 -4.01 -13.39
N PHE A 247 20.02 -3.63 -12.39
CA PHE A 247 21.40 -4.11 -12.22
C PHE A 247 21.46 -5.62 -12.00
N GLU A 248 20.65 -6.17 -11.09
CA GLU A 248 20.58 -7.62 -10.87
C GLU A 248 20.13 -8.36 -12.13
N ALA A 249 19.24 -7.76 -12.94
CA ALA A 249 18.78 -8.36 -14.18
C ALA A 249 19.94 -8.63 -15.16
N GLY A 250 20.99 -7.79 -15.14
CA GLY A 250 22.17 -7.94 -15.98
C GLY A 250 23.14 -9.05 -15.56
N TYR A 251 23.07 -9.54 -14.31
CA TYR A 251 23.90 -10.65 -13.80
C TYR A 251 23.13 -11.97 -13.68
N ALA A 252 21.81 -11.90 -13.68
CA ALA A 252 20.93 -13.04 -13.63
C ALA A 252 20.63 -13.57 -15.05
N THR A 253 19.91 -14.70 -15.14
CA THR A 253 19.65 -15.35 -16.43
C THR A 253 18.28 -14.93 -16.98
N PRO A 254 18.19 -14.07 -18.02
CA PRO A 254 16.91 -13.77 -18.66
C PRO A 254 16.38 -15.00 -19.39
N LEU A 255 15.06 -15.25 -19.30
CA LEU A 255 14.40 -16.29 -20.08
C LEU A 255 13.93 -15.75 -21.42
N THR A 256 14.30 -16.47 -22.48
CA THR A 256 13.64 -16.38 -23.78
C THR A 256 12.33 -17.16 -23.71
N LEU A 257 11.22 -16.43 -23.69
CA LEU A 257 9.88 -17.01 -23.57
C LEU A 257 9.34 -17.40 -24.96
N PRO A 258 8.54 -18.48 -25.06
CA PRO A 258 7.72 -18.74 -26.24
C PRO A 258 6.80 -17.54 -26.53
N MET A 259 6.49 -17.34 -27.81
CA MET A 259 5.62 -16.22 -28.23
C MET A 259 4.21 -16.35 -27.63
N GLU A 260 3.69 -17.58 -27.58
CA GLU A 260 2.35 -17.88 -27.06
C GLU A 260 2.36 -19.19 -26.27
N ALA A 261 1.36 -19.35 -25.41
CA ALA A 261 1.04 -20.59 -24.70
C ALA A 261 -0.49 -20.75 -24.60
N SER A 262 -0.97 -21.97 -24.79
CA SER A 262 -2.37 -22.38 -24.60
C SER A 262 -2.54 -23.04 -23.23
N ASP A 263 -3.77 -23.05 -22.72
CA ASP A 263 -4.21 -23.84 -21.57
C ASP A 263 -5.45 -24.72 -21.85
N ALA A 264 -5.82 -24.87 -23.12
CA ALA A 264 -6.99 -25.60 -23.60
C ALA A 264 -6.85 -27.14 -23.47
N GLU A 265 -5.65 -27.68 -23.64
CA GLU A 265 -5.40 -29.14 -23.55
C GLU A 265 -4.82 -29.55 -22.18
N GLY A 266 -4.81 -28.64 -21.21
CA GLY A 266 -4.40 -28.90 -19.84
C GLY A 266 -2.95 -29.35 -19.72
N VAL A 267 -2.73 -30.57 -19.23
CA VAL A 267 -1.39 -31.14 -18.99
C VAL A 267 -0.54 -31.23 -20.26
N ALA A 268 -1.16 -31.48 -21.43
CA ALA A 268 -0.44 -31.56 -22.69
C ALA A 268 0.24 -30.22 -23.06
N ASP A 269 -0.50 -29.13 -22.89
CA ASP A 269 0.00 -27.77 -23.16
C ASP A 269 1.18 -27.40 -22.25
N VAL A 270 1.11 -27.75 -20.96
CA VAL A 270 2.20 -27.51 -20.00
C VAL A 270 3.47 -28.25 -20.43
N LYS A 271 3.36 -29.53 -20.81
CA LYS A 271 4.50 -30.33 -21.26
C LYS A 271 5.13 -29.76 -22.52
N GLN A 272 4.31 -29.42 -23.52
CA GLN A 272 4.80 -28.83 -24.76
C GLN A 272 5.48 -27.47 -24.52
N PHE A 273 4.88 -26.63 -23.68
CA PHE A 273 5.43 -25.35 -23.28
C PHE A 273 6.83 -25.52 -22.68
N PHE A 274 6.99 -26.46 -21.74
CA PHE A 274 8.27 -26.66 -21.07
C PHE A 274 9.33 -27.35 -21.92
N GLN A 275 8.93 -28.21 -22.86
CA GLN A 275 9.83 -28.67 -23.92
C GLN A 275 10.39 -27.47 -24.70
N ARG A 276 9.53 -26.53 -25.08
CA ARG A 276 9.95 -25.33 -25.80
C ARG A 276 10.85 -24.42 -24.97
N ILE A 277 10.58 -24.28 -23.66
CA ILE A 277 11.47 -23.54 -22.74
C ILE A 277 12.87 -24.14 -22.71
N ARG A 278 13.01 -25.47 -22.68
CA ARG A 278 14.34 -26.14 -22.73
C ARG A 278 15.09 -25.86 -24.02
N GLU A 279 14.37 -25.90 -25.15
CA GLU A 279 14.97 -25.60 -26.45
C GLU A 279 15.46 -24.16 -26.55
N LEU A 280 14.66 -23.20 -26.07
CA LEU A 280 14.98 -21.78 -26.14
C LEU A 280 16.05 -21.35 -25.12
N ASN A 281 16.19 -22.09 -24.02
CA ASN A 281 17.02 -21.70 -22.87
C ASN A 281 17.90 -22.86 -22.42
N HIS A 282 18.68 -23.43 -23.34
CA HIS A 282 19.51 -24.62 -23.08
C HIS A 282 20.42 -24.43 -21.85
N ASP A 283 21.14 -23.31 -21.78
CA ASP A 283 22.09 -23.04 -20.69
C ASP A 283 21.39 -22.86 -19.34
N ALA A 284 20.23 -22.19 -19.33
CA ALA A 284 19.45 -21.99 -18.10
C ALA A 284 18.82 -23.29 -17.58
N THR A 285 18.58 -24.26 -18.46
CA THR A 285 17.87 -25.51 -18.16
C THR A 285 18.81 -26.73 -18.10
N VAL A 286 20.12 -26.54 -18.23
CA VAL A 286 21.10 -27.65 -18.26
C VAL A 286 21.08 -28.52 -16.99
N ASN A 287 20.81 -27.90 -15.84
CA ASN A 287 20.74 -28.58 -14.55
C ASN A 287 19.33 -29.11 -14.22
N TRP A 288 18.37 -28.90 -15.13
CA TRP A 288 17.01 -29.39 -14.93
C TRP A 288 16.93 -30.89 -15.19
N LYS A 289 16.98 -31.66 -14.11
CA LYS A 289 16.99 -33.13 -14.11
C LYS A 289 15.63 -33.76 -13.83
N GLU A 290 14.59 -32.96 -13.62
CA GLU A 290 13.30 -33.48 -13.14
C GLU A 290 12.45 -34.04 -14.26
N ASP A 291 12.24 -35.36 -14.21
CA ASP A 291 11.26 -36.07 -14.99
C ASP A 291 9.93 -36.08 -14.22
N TYR A 292 9.14 -35.01 -14.38
CA TYR A 292 7.83 -34.91 -13.75
C TYR A 292 6.86 -35.97 -14.29
N THR A 293 6.14 -36.60 -13.38
CA THR A 293 5.01 -37.47 -13.67
C THR A 293 3.81 -36.67 -14.20
N ASP A 294 2.84 -37.36 -14.82
CA ASP A 294 1.60 -36.73 -15.28
C ASP A 294 0.83 -36.04 -14.15
N GLU A 295 0.89 -36.60 -12.94
CA GLU A 295 0.29 -36.00 -11.74
C GLU A 295 0.97 -34.68 -11.37
N GLU A 296 2.30 -34.62 -11.44
CA GLU A 296 3.06 -33.41 -11.13
C GLU A 296 2.89 -32.33 -12.19
N TRP A 297 2.85 -32.70 -13.47
CA TRP A 297 2.46 -31.76 -14.53
C TRP A 297 1.04 -31.24 -14.31
N GLY A 298 0.11 -32.09 -13.84
CA GLY A 298 -1.22 -31.69 -13.39
C GLY A 298 -1.17 -30.65 -12.28
N LYS A 299 -0.34 -30.85 -11.25
CA LYS A 299 -0.15 -29.88 -10.16
C LYS A 299 0.41 -28.54 -10.66
N ILE A 300 1.35 -28.57 -11.60
CA ILE A 300 1.89 -27.34 -12.22
C ILE A 300 0.79 -26.58 -12.96
N TYR A 301 -0.05 -27.28 -13.74
CA TYR A 301 -1.21 -26.70 -14.40
C TYR A 301 -2.20 -26.09 -13.40
N ASP A 302 -2.56 -26.84 -12.36
CA ASP A 302 -3.51 -26.38 -11.32
C ASP A 302 -2.97 -25.15 -10.57
N PHE A 303 -1.68 -25.14 -10.24
CA PHE A 303 -1.02 -23.99 -9.62
C PHE A 303 -0.95 -22.77 -10.54
N ALA A 304 -0.95 -22.96 -11.86
CA ALA A 304 -0.94 -21.87 -12.82
C ALA A 304 -2.26 -21.09 -12.78
N GLY A 305 -3.38 -21.78 -12.52
CA GLY A 305 -4.69 -21.17 -12.30
C GLY A 305 -5.23 -20.40 -13.50
N THR A 306 -4.84 -20.79 -14.72
CA THR A 306 -5.13 -20.01 -15.94
C THR A 306 -6.53 -20.27 -16.52
N SER A 307 -7.09 -21.45 -16.25
CA SER A 307 -8.36 -21.97 -16.80
C SER A 307 -9.62 -21.26 -16.29
N ASN A 308 -9.58 -20.61 -15.13
CA ASN A 308 -10.76 -19.95 -14.54
C ASN A 308 -10.96 -18.49 -14.98
N ALA A 309 -10.10 -17.96 -15.86
CA ALA A 309 -10.09 -16.54 -16.19
C ALA A 309 -11.32 -16.03 -16.98
N GLU A 310 -12.06 -16.91 -17.67
CA GLU A 310 -13.31 -16.53 -18.34
C GLU A 310 -14.42 -16.13 -17.35
N SER A 311 -14.31 -16.51 -16.07
CA SER A 311 -15.28 -16.15 -15.03
C SER A 311 -14.97 -14.85 -14.27
N ALA A 312 -13.77 -14.27 -14.46
CA ALA A 312 -13.35 -13.06 -13.76
C ALA A 312 -13.79 -11.75 -14.46
N GLY A 313 -14.40 -11.85 -15.64
CA GLY A 313 -14.96 -10.71 -16.40
C GLY A 313 -16.41 -10.33 -16.02
N ALA A 314 -16.93 -10.88 -14.91
CA ALA A 314 -18.31 -10.65 -14.45
C ALA A 314 -18.36 -10.27 -12.97
N ILE A 315 -17.66 -9.20 -12.57
CA ILE A 315 -17.97 -8.41 -11.36
C ILE A 315 -17.80 -6.92 -11.70
#